data_AF-A0A356BU20-F1
#
_entry.id   AF-A0A356BU20-F1
#
_cell.length_a   1.000
_cell.length_b   1.000
_cell.length_c   1.000
_cell.angle_alpha   90.00
_cell.angle_beta   90.00
_cell.angle_gamma   90.00
#
_symmetry.space_group_name_H-M   'P 1'
#
loop_
_entity.id
_entity.type
_entity.pdbx_description
1 polymer ?
#
loop_
_entity_poly.entity_id
_entity_poly.type
_entity_poly.pdbx_seq_one_letter_code
_entity_poly.pdbx_strand_id
1 'polypeptide(L)' 'MKIGRTYIHEHIKLDLSGPKKDPDTNYDDTQGVIEELKELKKQGIDCIVDVTNRGMGRDARILSNVAKQT' A
#
# COMPACT_ATOMS: atom_id res chain seq x y z
N MET A 1 2.67 -22.60 -0.95
CA MET A 1 3.03 -21.25 -1.41
C MET A 1 4.22 -20.77 -0.58
N LYS A 2 5.15 -20.03 -1.19
CA LYS A 2 6.21 -19.31 -0.48
C LYS A 2 5.91 -17.81 -0.57
N ILE A 3 6.18 -17.06 0.49
CA ILE A 3 5.93 -15.62 0.59
C ILE A 3 6.94 -14.80 -0.25
N GLY A 4 8.14 -15.35 -0.51
CA GLY A 4 9.16 -14.70 -1.35
C GLY A 4 9.91 -13.58 -0.62
N ARG A 5 10.57 -12.68 -1.37
CA ARG A 5 11.19 -11.47 -0.79
C ARG A 5 10.09 -10.47 -0.42
N THR A 6 10.14 -9.92 0.78
CA THR A 6 8.98 -9.21 1.36
C THR A 6 9.38 -7.90 1.99
N TYR A 7 8.62 -6.85 1.68
CA TYR A 7 8.59 -5.65 2.51
C TYR A 7 7.50 -5.80 3.56
N ILE A 8 7.90 -5.84 4.82
CA ILE A 8 7.05 -6.25 5.94
C ILE A 8 6.31 -5.09 6.62
N HIS A 9 6.54 -3.86 6.19
CA HIS A 9 5.94 -2.65 6.77
C HIS A 9 5.79 -1.58 5.70
N GLU A 10 4.64 -1.56 5.02
CA GLU A 10 4.32 -0.56 4.02
C GLU A 10 2.90 -0.01 4.21
N HIS A 11 2.58 1.07 3.51
CA HIS A 11 1.24 1.64 3.46
C HIS A 11 0.83 1.80 2.00
N ILE A 12 -0.20 1.08 1.54
CA ILE A 12 -0.75 1.15 0.17
C ILE A 12 -1.76 2.29 0.04
N LYS A 13 -2.47 2.57 1.12
CA LYS A 13 -3.36 3.71 1.29
C LYS A 13 -3.38 4.10 2.76
N LEU A 14 -3.40 5.39 3.04
CA LEU A 14 -3.37 5.94 4.39
C LEU A 14 -4.21 7.22 4.42
N ASP A 15 -4.95 7.44 5.50
CA ASP A 15 -5.54 8.75 5.78
C ASP A 15 -5.39 9.08 7.27
N LEU A 16 -4.43 9.95 7.56
CA LEU A 16 -4.20 10.55 8.87
C LEU A 16 -4.49 12.06 8.88
N SER A 17 -5.10 12.58 7.80
CA SER A 17 -5.30 14.02 7.59
C SER A 17 -6.15 14.66 8.69
N GLY A 18 -7.15 13.94 9.22
CA GLY A 18 -7.99 14.39 10.32
C GLY A 18 -7.19 14.63 11.62
N PRO A 19 -6.57 13.60 12.21
CA PRO A 19 -5.76 13.75 13.43
C PRO A 19 -4.57 14.70 13.30
N LYS A 20 -3.89 14.69 12.14
CA LYS A 20 -2.68 15.52 11.92
C LYS A 20 -2.99 16.93 11.45
N LYS A 21 -4.22 17.19 10.99
CA LYS A 21 -4.63 18.46 10.35
C LYS A 21 -3.71 18.84 9.19
N ASP A 22 -3.27 17.83 8.46
CA ASP A 22 -2.27 17.95 7.39
C ASP A 22 -2.73 17.12 6.18
N PRO A 23 -3.09 17.78 5.05
CA PRO A 23 -3.56 17.07 3.85
C PRO A 23 -2.49 16.17 3.22
N ASP A 24 -1.20 16.42 3.45
CA ASP A 24 -0.10 15.57 2.95
C ASP A 24 -0.15 14.15 3.54
N THR A 25 -0.88 13.98 4.65
CA THR A 25 -0.99 12.70 5.36
C THR A 25 -2.20 11.86 4.91
N ASN A 26 -2.84 12.26 3.81
CA ASN A 26 -3.76 11.44 3.03
C ASN A 26 -3.02 10.90 1.79
N TYR A 27 -2.55 9.65 1.88
CA TYR A 27 -1.93 8.94 0.76
C TYR A 27 -3.00 8.19 -0.03
N ASP A 28 -3.42 8.75 -1.17
CA ASP A 28 -4.53 8.25 -1.98
C ASP A 28 -4.23 8.02 -3.47
N ASP A 29 -2.98 8.21 -3.92
CA ASP A 29 -2.54 7.92 -5.29
C ASP A 29 -2.40 6.41 -5.56
N THR A 30 -3.54 5.78 -5.85
CA THR A 30 -3.59 4.33 -6.12
C THR A 30 -2.85 3.96 -7.42
N GLN A 31 -2.80 4.85 -8.40
CA GLN A 31 -2.18 4.56 -9.69
C GLN A 31 -0.65 4.58 -9.57
N GLY A 32 -0.09 5.58 -8.87
CA GLY A 32 1.33 5.64 -8.55
C GLY A 32 1.78 4.39 -7.79
N VAL A 33 1.03 3.96 -6.77
CA VAL A 33 1.32 2.72 -6.03
C VAL A 33 1.39 1.50 -6.95
N ILE A 34 0.45 1.34 -7.89
CA ILE A 34 0.46 0.21 -8.83
C ILE A 34 1.74 0.22 -9.68
N GLU A 35 2.18 1.39 -10.13
CA GLU A 35 3.39 1.54 -10.94
C GLU A 35 4.65 1.22 -10.13
N GLU A 36 4.75 1.70 -8.90
CA GLU A 36 5.85 1.40 -7.98
C GLU A 36 5.92 -0.10 -7.65
N LEU A 37 4.79 -0.74 -7.36
CA LEU A 37 4.74 -2.17 -7.04
C LEU A 37 5.11 -3.04 -8.25
N LYS A 38 4.72 -2.65 -9.47
CA LYS A 38 5.18 -3.32 -10.70
C LYS A 38 6.69 -3.23 -10.85
N GLU A 39 7.28 -2.09 -10.49
CA GLU A 39 8.73 -1.92 -10.53
C GLU A 39 9.44 -2.78 -9.45
N LEU A 40 8.92 -2.80 -8.22
CA LEU A 40 9.43 -3.69 -7.16
C LEU A 40 9.36 -5.16 -7.56
N LYS A 41 8.30 -5.57 -8.25
CA LYS A 41 8.15 -6.93 -8.77
C LYS A 41 9.24 -7.27 -9.81
N LYS A 42 9.60 -6.35 -10.70
CA LYS A 42 10.74 -6.54 -11.63
C LYS A 42 12.07 -6.68 -10.89
N GLN A 43 12.21 -6.03 -9.74
CA GLN A 43 13.39 -6.15 -8.87
C GLN A 43 13.37 -7.42 -7.99
N GLY A 44 12.33 -8.24 -8.09
CA GLY A 44 12.21 -9.52 -7.40
C GLY A 44 11.71 -9.42 -5.96
N ILE A 45 10.95 -8.37 -5.64
CA ILE A 45 10.09 -8.32 -4.44
C ILE A 45 8.76 -9.00 -4.77
N ASP A 46 8.40 -10.00 -3.95
CA ASP A 46 7.27 -10.89 -4.20
C ASP A 46 6.03 -10.53 -3.37
N CYS A 47 6.23 -9.86 -2.22
CA CYS A 47 5.17 -9.59 -1.26
C CYS A 47 5.34 -8.26 -0.53
N ILE A 48 4.22 -7.62 -0.24
CA ILE A 48 4.12 -6.40 0.56
C ILE A 48 3.12 -6.65 1.69
N VAL A 49 3.46 -6.21 2.90
CA VAL A 49 2.56 -6.21 4.05
C VAL A 49 2.11 -4.78 4.33
N ASP A 50 0.84 -4.51 4.06
CA ASP A 50 0.19 -3.26 4.44
C ASP A 50 -0.13 -3.26 5.94
N VAL A 51 0.37 -2.27 6.66
CA VAL A 51 0.15 -2.11 8.10
C VAL A 51 -0.85 -0.99 8.43
N THR A 52 -1.59 -0.47 7.44
CA THR A 52 -2.66 0.49 7.66
C THR A 52 -3.83 -0.20 8.36
N ASN A 53 -4.10 0.19 9.60
CA ASN A 53 -5.14 -0.39 10.44
C ASN A 53 -6.45 0.44 10.44
N ARG A 54 -7.46 -0.06 11.17
CA ARG A 54 -8.66 0.71 11.47
C ARG A 54 -8.28 1.87 12.40
N GLY A 55 -8.49 3.09 11.93
CA GLY A 55 -8.01 4.33 12.58
C GLY A 55 -6.97 5.08 11.77
N MET A 56 -6.28 4.39 10.85
CA MET A 56 -5.31 4.97 9.92
C MET A 56 -5.84 5.13 8.48
N GLY A 57 -7.11 4.83 8.21
CA GLY A 57 -7.69 4.94 6.87
C GLY A 57 -7.62 3.69 5.98
N ARG A 58 -7.50 2.49 6.56
CA ARG A 58 -7.42 1.22 5.82
C ARG A 58 -8.57 1.02 4.82
N ASP A 59 -8.25 0.70 3.56
CA ASP A 59 -9.21 0.28 2.54
C ASP A 59 -8.88 -1.09 1.92
N ALA A 60 -9.55 -2.14 2.40
CA ALA A 60 -9.34 -3.51 1.93
C ALA A 60 -9.73 -3.74 0.46
N ARG A 61 -10.63 -2.93 -0.12
CA ARG A 61 -11.02 -3.06 -1.52
C ARG A 61 -9.91 -2.57 -2.42
N ILE A 62 -9.25 -1.47 -2.04
CA ILE A 62 -8.10 -0.94 -2.74
C ILE A 62 -6.93 -1.92 -2.66
N LEU A 63 -6.62 -2.48 -1.47
CA LEU A 63 -5.59 -3.53 -1.37
C LEU A 63 -5.87 -4.71 -2.31
N SER A 64 -7.12 -5.21 -2.36
CA SER A 64 -7.48 -6.30 -3.27
C SER A 64 -7.38 -5.91 -4.74
N ASN A 65 -7.66 -4.65 -5.08
CA ASN A 65 -7.56 -4.15 -6.45
C ASN A 65 -6.09 -4.05 -6.88
N VAL A 66 -5.26 -3.39 -6.07
CA VAL A 66 -3.82 -3.23 -6.31
C VAL A 66 -3.16 -4.61 -6.49
N ALA A 67 -3.42 -5.56 -5.58
CA ALA A 67 -2.86 -6.91 -5.68
C ALA A 67 -3.24 -7.68 -6.96
N LYS A 68 -4.39 -7.37 -7.59
CA LYS A 68 -4.80 -7.97 -8.87
C LYS A 68 -4.11 -7.32 -10.07
N GLN A 69 -3.60 -6.11 -9.92
CA GLN A 69 -3.02 -5.32 -10.99
C GLN A 69 -1.48 -5.38 -11.05
N THR A 70 -0.84 -5.96 -10.03
CA THR A 70 0.62 -6.03 -9.88
C THR A 70 1.15 -7.45 -10.00
#